data_AF-A0A3B8MRI4-F1
#
_entry.id   AF-A0A3B8MRI4-F1
#
_cell.length_a   1.000
_cell.length_b   1.000
_cell.length_c   1.000
_cell.angle_alpha   90.00
_cell.angle_beta   90.00
_cell.angle_gamma   90.00
#
_symmetry.space_group_name_H-M   'P 1'
#
loop_
_entity.id
_entity.type
_entity.pdbx_description
1 polymer ?
#
loop_
_entity_poly.entity_id
_entity_poly.type
_entity_poly.pdbx_seq_one_letter_code
_entity_poly.pdbx_strand_id
1 'polypeptide(L)'
;MAATAATGIEGFLSLTYGEAILQGMRVHAPYFAGASFTARSLDVSGNVAKLTLGSNFLLPQLPGYWLPLNRPVAWEDLPHEILHERDQLPRPEFEVDATITEVDGGFDVHLATRGGMDHVPFQIEFLFDAPGRVELPEASIDAAVGGSLFLNSGTMIYRVGADAITIGPGLRGHRSIYPIAGEGFRVYATTWSPVDHAMEIRYHRWSEAEGPYPSPGAPAELHHD
;
A
#
# COMPACT_ATOMS: atom_id res chain seq x y z
N MET A 1 -3.15 22.08 -4.01
CA MET A 1 -2.87 20.63 -4.00
C MET A 1 -1.41 20.45 -4.37
N ALA A 2 -0.70 19.54 -3.71
CA ALA A 2 0.64 19.09 -4.09
C ALA A 2 0.72 17.56 -3.96
N ALA A 3 1.24 16.88 -4.98
CA ALA A 3 1.46 15.43 -4.96
C ALA A 3 2.91 15.14 -5.36
N THR A 4 3.50 14.09 -4.79
CA THR A 4 4.87 13.68 -5.10
C THR A 4 4.94 12.18 -5.28
N ALA A 5 5.50 11.72 -6.40
CA ALA A 5 5.99 10.36 -6.58
C ALA A 5 7.53 10.39 -6.60
N ALA A 6 8.19 9.50 -5.86
CA ALA A 6 9.64 9.55 -5.72
C ALA A 6 10.29 8.17 -5.55
N THR A 7 11.55 8.09 -6.00
CA THR A 7 12.43 6.93 -5.81
C THR A 7 13.24 7.02 -4.52
N GLY A 8 13.78 5.90 -4.04
CA GLY A 8 14.66 5.83 -2.87
C GLY A 8 13.92 5.89 -1.53
N ILE A 9 12.59 5.93 -1.55
CA ILE A 9 11.73 5.95 -0.36
C ILE A 9 10.69 4.81 -0.42
N GLU A 10 10.19 4.40 0.75
CA GLU A 10 9.13 3.38 0.87
C GLU A 10 7.72 3.96 0.63
N GLY A 11 7.52 5.23 1.01
CA GLY A 11 6.30 6.01 0.74
C GLY A 11 6.35 6.59 -0.67
N PHE A 12 6.08 5.77 -1.69
CA PHE A 12 6.36 6.12 -3.08
C PHE A 12 5.40 7.16 -3.68
N LEU A 13 4.28 7.45 -3.03
CA LEU A 13 3.31 8.50 -3.41
C LEU A 13 2.82 9.24 -2.16
N SER A 14 2.90 10.57 -2.16
CA SER A 14 2.31 11.45 -1.14
C SER A 14 1.39 12.49 -1.76
N LEU A 15 0.44 13.00 -0.97
CA LEU A 15 -0.54 14.00 -1.39
C LEU A 15 -0.88 14.95 -0.26
N THR A 16 -0.85 16.25 -0.54
CA THR A 16 -1.31 17.32 0.34
C THR A 16 -2.43 18.09 -0.35
N TYR A 17 -3.59 18.13 0.29
CA TYR A 17 -4.72 18.97 -0.10
C TYR A 17 -5.20 19.77 1.11
N GLY A 18 -4.87 21.07 1.14
CA GLY A 18 -5.10 21.90 2.31
C GLY A 18 -4.43 21.28 3.55
N GLU A 19 -5.20 21.07 4.61
CA GLU A 19 -4.73 20.44 5.84
C GLU A 19 -4.81 18.90 5.82
N ALA A 20 -5.43 18.29 4.80
CA ALA A 20 -5.45 16.84 4.65
C ALA A 20 -4.17 16.36 3.95
N ILE A 21 -3.39 15.52 4.63
CA ILE A 21 -2.09 15.04 4.14
C ILE A 21 -2.03 13.52 4.19
N LEU A 22 -1.87 12.89 3.02
CA LEU A 22 -1.36 11.54 2.86
C LEU A 22 0.17 11.63 2.81
N GLN A 23 0.84 11.31 3.93
CA GLN A 23 2.30 11.36 4.04
C GLN A 23 2.97 10.33 3.12
N GLY A 24 2.32 9.19 2.88
CA GLY A 24 2.82 8.17 1.98
C GLY A 24 1.88 7.00 1.78
N MET A 25 1.77 6.56 0.53
CA MET A 25 1.30 5.24 0.15
C MET A 25 2.49 4.28 0.07
N ARG A 26 2.37 3.11 0.68
CA ARG A 26 3.45 2.13 0.85
C ARG A 26 2.92 0.73 0.60
N VAL A 27 3.81 -0.19 0.25
CA VAL A 27 3.48 -1.63 0.18
C VAL A 27 4.44 -2.45 1.03
N HIS A 28 3.93 -3.54 1.61
CA HIS A 28 4.69 -4.46 2.43
C HIS A 28 4.22 -5.91 2.22
N ALA A 29 5.17 -6.84 2.25
CA ALA A 29 4.89 -8.28 2.30
C ALA A 29 5.88 -8.97 3.26
N PRO A 30 5.45 -9.91 4.12
CA PRO A 30 6.35 -10.67 4.98
C PRO A 30 7.05 -11.80 4.20
N TYR A 31 7.75 -11.43 3.12
CA TYR A 31 8.41 -12.34 2.21
C TYR A 31 9.87 -12.55 2.63
N PHE A 32 10.25 -13.79 2.99
CA PHE A 32 11.59 -14.17 3.47
C PHE A 32 12.21 -13.23 4.51
N ALA A 33 11.61 -13.20 5.71
CA ALA A 33 12.05 -12.39 6.86
C ALA A 33 11.87 -10.85 6.71
N GLY A 34 10.94 -10.44 5.85
CA GLY A 34 10.45 -9.06 5.74
C GLY A 34 10.81 -8.44 4.40
N ALA A 35 9.81 -7.93 3.69
CA ALA A 35 9.97 -7.11 2.50
C ALA A 35 9.12 -5.84 2.65
N SER A 36 9.76 -4.76 3.09
CA SER A 36 9.31 -3.44 2.66
C SER A 36 9.72 -3.23 1.21
N PHE A 37 9.13 -2.26 0.53
CA PHE A 37 9.45 -2.00 -0.87
C PHE A 37 9.86 -0.54 -1.03
N THR A 38 10.93 -0.33 -1.79
CA THR A 38 11.41 1.01 -2.15
C THR A 38 11.30 1.20 -3.65
N ALA A 39 10.81 2.37 -4.07
CA ALA A 39 10.80 2.75 -5.48
C ALA A 39 12.23 2.85 -6.03
N ARG A 40 12.58 1.98 -6.97
CA ARG A 40 13.91 1.90 -7.60
C ARG A 40 14.01 2.68 -8.90
N SER A 41 12.89 2.77 -9.62
CA SER A 41 12.78 3.53 -10.87
C SER A 41 11.51 4.37 -10.87
N LEU A 42 11.56 5.44 -11.65
CA LEU A 42 10.44 6.32 -11.93
C LEU A 42 10.57 6.79 -13.37
N ASP A 43 9.55 6.52 -14.18
CA ASP A 43 9.41 7.03 -15.54
C ASP A 43 8.13 7.86 -15.63
N VAL A 44 8.22 9.09 -16.12
CA VAL A 44 7.10 10.03 -16.17
C VAL A 44 6.82 10.39 -17.62
N SER A 45 5.58 10.19 -18.04
CA SER A 45 5.11 10.49 -19.38
C SER A 45 3.71 11.10 -19.33
N GLY A 46 3.61 12.40 -19.64
CA GLY A 46 2.35 13.14 -19.57
C GLY A 46 1.78 13.13 -18.15
N ASN A 47 0.56 12.62 -18.01
CA ASN A 47 -0.16 12.48 -16.74
C ASN A 47 0.08 11.13 -16.05
N VAL A 48 1.07 10.34 -16.49
CA VAL A 48 1.35 9.00 -15.96
C VAL A 48 2.76 8.95 -15.38
N ALA A 49 2.88 8.41 -14.17
CA ALA A 49 4.12 8.03 -13.52
C ALA A 49 4.16 6.51 -13.31
N LYS A 50 5.22 5.84 -13.79
CA LYS A 50 5.45 4.41 -13.62
C LYS A 50 6.64 4.18 -12.71
N LEU A 51 6.44 3.40 -11.66
CA LEU A 51 7.48 3.05 -10.70
C LEU A 51 7.65 1.54 -10.64
N THR A 52 8.90 1.09 -10.48
CA THR A 52 9.19 -0.27 -10.04
C THR A 52 9.66 -0.22 -8.59
N LEU A 53 8.91 -0.86 -7.71
CA LEU A 53 9.25 -1.01 -6.30
C LEU A 53 9.92 -2.37 -6.11
N GLY A 54 11.09 -2.38 -5.49
CA GLY A 54 11.81 -3.62 -5.21
C GLY A 54 11.86 -3.95 -3.73
N SER A 55 11.77 -5.23 -3.41
CA SER A 55 11.81 -5.72 -2.03
C SER A 55 13.13 -5.39 -1.34
N ASN A 56 13.04 -4.90 -0.10
CA ASN A 56 14.15 -4.73 0.84
C ASN A 56 14.08 -5.83 1.89
N PHE A 57 15.09 -6.68 1.95
CA PHE A 57 15.16 -7.76 2.93
C PHE A 57 15.89 -7.32 4.19
N LEU A 58 15.37 -7.71 5.35
CA LEU A 58 16.07 -7.50 6.63
C LEU A 58 17.43 -8.22 6.67
N LEU A 59 17.50 -9.40 6.03
CA LEU A 59 18.68 -10.26 5.97
C LEU A 59 18.97 -10.60 4.49
N PRO A 60 19.49 -9.67 3.69
CA PRO A 60 19.65 -9.82 2.24
C PRO A 60 20.63 -10.94 1.86
N GLN A 61 21.57 -11.27 2.73
CA GLN A 61 22.59 -12.31 2.53
C GLN A 61 22.07 -13.73 2.65
N LEU A 62 20.87 -13.94 3.22
CA LEU A 62 20.34 -15.29 3.41
C LEU A 62 19.71 -15.82 2.10
N PRO A 63 19.82 -17.12 1.81
CA PRO A 63 19.09 -17.74 0.72
C PRO A 63 17.58 -17.78 1.04
N GLY A 64 16.78 -18.11 0.01
CA GLY A 64 15.37 -18.43 0.25
C GLY A 64 15.22 -19.74 1.03
N TYR A 65 16.07 -20.72 0.73
CA TYR A 65 16.02 -22.02 1.39
C TYR A 65 17.37 -22.72 1.37
N TRP A 66 17.71 -23.42 2.46
CA TRP A 66 18.82 -24.37 2.49
C TRP A 66 18.30 -25.78 2.25
N LEU A 67 18.74 -26.40 1.16
CA LEU A 67 18.33 -27.74 0.75
C LEU A 67 18.74 -28.80 1.80
N PRO A 68 18.03 -29.94 1.88
CA PRO A 68 18.44 -31.07 2.70
C PRO A 68 19.85 -31.56 2.34
N LEU A 69 20.61 -32.02 3.33
CA LEU A 69 21.96 -32.59 3.14
C LEU A 69 21.96 -33.95 2.42
N ASN A 70 20.78 -34.54 2.20
CA ASN A 70 20.60 -35.86 1.58
C ASN A 70 21.44 -36.98 2.25
N ARG A 71 21.80 -36.80 3.52
CA ARG A 71 22.45 -37.79 4.40
C ARG A 71 21.85 -37.71 5.81
N PRO A 72 21.97 -38.76 6.63
CA PRO A 72 21.67 -38.67 8.05
C PRO A 72 22.53 -37.60 8.74
N VAL A 73 21.93 -36.94 9.73
CA VAL A 73 22.55 -35.93 10.60
C VAL A 73 22.38 -36.40 12.02
N ALA A 74 23.44 -36.37 12.83
CA ALA A 74 23.36 -36.80 14.22
C ALA A 74 22.57 -35.76 15.04
N TRP A 75 21.99 -36.18 16.16
CA TRP A 75 21.21 -35.24 17.00
C TRP A 75 22.09 -34.14 17.60
N GLU A 76 23.37 -34.48 17.83
CA GLU A 76 24.38 -33.60 18.40
C GLU A 76 24.89 -32.55 17.41
N ASP A 77 24.68 -32.75 16.10
CA ASP A 77 25.10 -31.81 15.06
C ASP A 77 24.17 -30.59 15.09
N LEU A 78 24.70 -29.44 15.51
CA LEU A 78 23.91 -28.23 15.57
C LEU A 78 23.56 -27.76 14.15
N PRO A 79 22.28 -27.45 13.84
CA PRO A 79 21.87 -27.10 12.47
C PRO A 79 22.67 -25.97 11.82
N HIS A 80 23.13 -24.99 12.60
CA HIS A 80 23.90 -23.84 12.11
C HIS A 80 25.35 -24.18 11.77
N GLU A 81 25.95 -25.17 12.42
CA GLU A 81 27.32 -25.61 12.14
C GLU A 81 27.40 -26.32 10.80
N ILE A 82 26.34 -27.02 10.38
CA ILE A 82 26.27 -27.77 9.12
C ILE A 82 25.59 -27.00 7.97
N LEU A 83 25.18 -25.74 8.17
CA LEU A 83 24.52 -24.94 7.11
C LEU A 83 25.40 -24.76 5.88
N HIS A 84 26.72 -24.70 6.07
CA HIS A 84 27.70 -24.52 5.00
C HIS A 84 27.80 -25.72 4.04
N GLU A 85 27.33 -26.90 4.47
CA GLU A 85 27.27 -28.11 3.65
C GLU A 85 26.00 -28.17 2.79
N ARG A 86 25.01 -27.30 3.05
CA ARG A 86 23.71 -27.32 2.37
C ARG A 86 23.76 -26.50 1.10
N ASP A 87 23.40 -27.13 -0.01
CA ASP A 87 23.08 -26.39 -1.22
C ASP A 87 21.96 -25.38 -0.96
N GLN A 88 21.97 -24.27 -1.69
CA GLN A 88 21.08 -23.15 -1.44
C GLN A 88 20.17 -22.92 -2.65
N LEU A 89 18.89 -22.67 -2.37
CA LEU A 89 18.00 -22.08 -3.36
C LEU A 89 18.02 -20.56 -3.21
N PRO A 90 18.32 -19.83 -4.31
CA PRO A 90 18.27 -18.38 -4.27
C PRO A 90 16.86 -17.93 -3.94
N ARG A 91 16.77 -16.79 -3.27
CA ARG A 91 15.50 -16.16 -2.96
C ARG A 91 14.87 -15.67 -4.26
N PRO A 92 13.61 -16.03 -4.59
CA PRO A 92 12.97 -15.49 -5.79
C PRO A 92 12.77 -13.98 -5.61
N GLU A 93 13.06 -13.20 -6.66
CA GLU A 93 12.80 -11.76 -6.67
C GLU A 93 11.32 -11.47 -6.47
N PHE A 94 11.00 -10.37 -5.77
CA PHE A 94 9.64 -9.91 -5.60
C PHE A 94 9.59 -8.39 -5.80
N GLU A 95 8.95 -7.98 -6.88
CA GLU A 95 8.82 -6.59 -7.28
C GLU A 95 7.34 -6.20 -7.38
N VAL A 96 7.08 -4.90 -7.33
CA VAL A 96 5.75 -4.32 -7.54
C VAL A 96 5.89 -3.21 -8.56
N ASP A 97 5.16 -3.30 -9.66
CA ASP A 97 4.98 -2.18 -10.57
C ASP A 97 3.82 -1.32 -10.06
N ALA A 98 4.04 -0.02 -9.95
CA ALA A 98 3.02 0.97 -9.62
C ALA A 98 2.86 1.93 -10.79
N THR A 99 1.65 2.01 -11.34
CA THR A 99 1.28 2.99 -12.37
C THR A 99 0.33 4.01 -11.74
N ILE A 100 0.77 5.25 -11.64
CA ILE A 100 0.00 6.37 -11.10
C ILE A 100 -0.45 7.22 -12.29
N THR A 101 -1.75 7.38 -12.48
CA THR A 101 -2.35 8.21 -13.52
C THR A 101 -3.06 9.39 -12.88
N GLU A 102 -2.62 10.60 -13.16
CA GLU A 102 -3.32 11.82 -12.76
C GLU A 102 -4.63 11.94 -13.53
N VAL A 103 -5.70 12.20 -12.79
CA VAL A 103 -7.06 12.39 -13.28
C VAL A 103 -7.66 13.64 -12.64
N ASP A 104 -8.81 14.09 -13.14
CA ASP A 104 -9.48 15.24 -12.51
C ASP A 104 -9.81 14.93 -11.04
N GLY A 105 -9.38 15.81 -10.15
CA GLY A 105 -9.57 15.65 -8.70
C GLY A 105 -8.77 14.52 -8.04
N GLY A 106 -7.75 13.93 -8.67
CA GLY A 106 -6.96 12.90 -8.00
C GLY A 106 -6.04 12.03 -8.87
N PHE A 107 -5.84 10.79 -8.42
CA PHE A 107 -4.94 9.81 -9.02
C PHE A 107 -5.57 8.42 -9.04
N ASP A 108 -5.43 7.70 -10.14
CA ASP A 108 -5.62 6.26 -10.21
C ASP A 108 -4.28 5.57 -10.05
N VAL A 109 -4.18 4.65 -9.10
CA VAL A 109 -2.97 3.88 -8.80
C VAL A 109 -3.23 2.42 -9.07
N HIS A 110 -2.53 1.86 -10.05
CA HIS A 110 -2.54 0.44 -10.37
C HIS A 110 -1.27 -0.22 -9.82
N LEU A 111 -1.44 -1.32 -9.08
CA LEU A 111 -0.37 -2.11 -8.50
C LEU A 111 -0.39 -3.52 -9.08
N ALA A 112 0.76 -3.97 -9.59
CA ALA A 112 0.94 -5.34 -10.06
C ALA A 112 2.22 -5.94 -9.49
N THR A 113 2.15 -7.14 -8.91
CA THR A 113 3.36 -7.84 -8.46
C THR A 113 4.04 -8.57 -9.62
N ARG A 114 5.39 -8.53 -9.65
CA ARG A 114 6.22 -9.35 -10.54
C ARG A 114 7.13 -10.27 -9.74
N GLY A 115 7.22 -11.53 -10.17
CA GLY A 115 7.92 -12.56 -9.41
C GLY A 115 7.21 -12.89 -8.10
N GLY A 116 7.97 -13.26 -7.09
CA GLY A 116 7.47 -13.69 -5.79
C GLY A 116 6.89 -15.11 -5.81
N MET A 117 6.31 -15.51 -4.69
CA MET A 117 5.52 -16.72 -4.57
C MET A 117 4.03 -16.37 -4.52
N ASP A 118 3.18 -17.32 -4.87
CA ASP A 118 1.73 -17.20 -4.69
C ASP A 118 1.36 -17.24 -3.20
N HIS A 119 0.23 -16.62 -2.86
CA HIS A 119 -0.33 -16.63 -1.51
C HIS A 119 0.58 -16.05 -0.41
N VAL A 120 1.42 -15.08 -0.76
CA VAL A 120 2.16 -14.28 0.23
C VAL A 120 1.25 -13.14 0.70
N PRO A 121 1.12 -12.87 2.01
CA PRO A 121 0.39 -11.71 2.51
C PRO A 121 0.90 -10.41 1.87
N PHE A 122 0.01 -9.57 1.35
CA PHE A 122 0.36 -8.31 0.73
C PHE A 122 -0.48 -7.18 1.33
N GLN A 123 0.19 -6.14 1.82
CA GLN A 123 -0.39 -5.00 2.50
C GLN A 123 -0.11 -3.73 1.70
N ILE A 124 -1.15 -2.95 1.46
CA ILE A 124 -1.07 -1.56 1.02
C ILE A 124 -1.37 -0.70 2.24
N GLU A 125 -0.42 0.16 2.60
CA GLU A 125 -0.53 1.09 3.73
C GLU A 125 -0.69 2.53 3.20
N PHE A 126 -1.67 3.25 3.73
CA PHE A 126 -1.79 4.69 3.59
C PHE A 126 -1.54 5.33 4.95
N LEU A 127 -0.49 6.15 5.04
CA LEU A 127 -0.14 6.87 6.25
C LEU A 127 -0.62 8.32 6.14
N PHE A 128 -1.63 8.68 6.94
CA PHE A 128 -2.17 10.03 7.02
C PHE A 128 -1.53 10.81 8.16
N ASP A 129 -1.27 12.10 7.92
CA ASP A 129 -0.83 13.02 8.96
C ASP A 129 -2.00 13.31 9.92
N ALA A 130 -1.90 12.80 11.15
CA ALA A 130 -2.95 12.89 12.15
C ALA A 130 -2.66 14.03 13.15
N PRO A 131 -3.67 14.62 13.80
CA PRO A 131 -5.04 14.12 13.93
C PRO A 131 -6.00 14.56 12.81
N GLY A 132 -7.08 13.80 12.63
CA GLY A 132 -8.17 14.12 11.70
C GLY A 132 -9.43 13.31 11.98
N ARG A 133 -10.33 13.25 11.00
CA ARG A 133 -11.53 12.40 11.02
C ARG A 133 -11.51 11.42 9.86
N VAL A 134 -11.98 10.21 10.12
CA VAL A 134 -12.26 9.22 9.10
C VAL A 134 -13.76 9.03 8.97
N GLU A 135 -14.27 9.24 7.76
CA GLU A 135 -15.65 9.01 7.37
C GLU A 135 -15.73 7.73 6.53
N LEU A 136 -16.61 6.83 6.96
CA LEU A 136 -17.02 5.58 6.33
C LEU A 136 -18.54 5.66 6.11
N PRO A 137 -19.16 4.77 5.30
CA PRO A 137 -20.59 4.88 5.04
C PRO A 137 -21.45 4.77 6.31
N GLU A 138 -21.03 3.94 7.27
CA GLU A 138 -21.78 3.71 8.51
C GLU A 138 -21.08 4.21 9.78
N ALA A 139 -19.93 4.87 9.65
CA ALA A 139 -19.14 5.28 10.81
C ALA A 139 -18.33 6.55 10.58
N SER A 140 -18.18 7.33 11.64
CA SER A 140 -17.27 8.48 11.69
C SER A 140 -16.39 8.34 12.93
N ILE A 141 -15.08 8.23 12.75
CA ILE A 141 -14.12 7.96 13.83
C ILE A 141 -13.01 9.00 13.89
N ASP A 142 -12.46 9.21 15.08
CA ASP A 142 -11.25 10.02 15.25
C ASP A 142 -10.04 9.28 14.71
N ALA A 143 -9.30 9.95 13.82
CA ALA A 143 -8.00 9.48 13.37
C ALA A 143 -6.92 10.06 14.28
N ALA A 144 -6.52 9.28 15.28
CA ALA A 144 -5.45 9.65 16.21
C ALA A 144 -4.09 9.11 15.73
N VAL A 145 -3.01 9.79 16.13
CA VAL A 145 -1.64 9.32 15.94
C VAL A 145 -1.47 7.92 16.56
N GLY A 146 -0.90 6.99 15.79
CA GLY A 146 -0.74 5.59 16.20
C GLY A 146 -1.99 4.74 16.01
N GLY A 147 -3.13 5.35 15.67
CA GLY A 147 -4.35 4.64 15.29
C GLY A 147 -4.22 3.91 13.96
N SER A 148 -5.07 2.90 13.77
CA SER A 148 -5.15 2.21 12.48
C SER A 148 -6.54 1.69 12.16
N LEU A 149 -6.79 1.49 10.87
CA LEU A 149 -8.03 0.96 10.30
C LEU A 149 -7.72 -0.02 9.16
N PHE A 150 -8.55 -1.05 9.00
CA PHE A 150 -8.58 -1.86 7.79
C PHE A 150 -9.70 -1.39 6.87
N LEU A 151 -9.35 -0.98 5.65
CA LEU A 151 -10.31 -0.69 4.59
C LEU A 151 -10.60 -1.99 3.83
N ASN A 152 -11.56 -2.77 4.33
CA ASN A 152 -11.88 -4.10 3.78
C ASN A 152 -12.63 -4.04 2.44
N SER A 153 -13.33 -2.95 2.17
CA SER A 153 -14.16 -2.75 0.97
C SER A 153 -14.56 -1.28 0.85
N GLY A 154 -15.00 -0.88 -0.35
CA GLY A 154 -15.51 0.48 -0.59
C GLY A 154 -14.43 1.54 -0.39
N THR A 155 -14.84 2.77 -0.18
CA THR A 155 -13.94 3.90 0.01
C THR A 155 -14.05 4.47 1.42
N MET A 156 -13.01 5.15 1.86
CA MET A 156 -13.02 5.95 3.08
C MET A 156 -12.51 7.35 2.80
N ILE A 157 -12.88 8.29 3.66
CA ILE A 157 -12.48 9.69 3.55
C ILE A 157 -11.72 10.08 4.80
N TYR A 158 -10.47 10.50 4.61
CA TYR A 158 -9.70 11.19 5.63
C TYR A 158 -9.90 12.69 5.47
N ARG A 159 -10.30 13.40 6.54
CA ARG A 159 -10.50 14.85 6.48
C ARG A 159 -9.92 15.60 7.67
N VAL A 160 -9.51 16.83 7.40
CA VAL A 160 -9.14 17.83 8.39
C VAL A 160 -9.96 19.09 8.10
N GLY A 161 -10.90 19.40 9.00
CA GLY A 161 -11.93 20.40 8.71
C GLY A 161 -12.73 20.02 7.48
N ALA A 162 -12.62 20.83 6.43
CA ALA A 162 -13.29 20.65 5.15
C ALA A 162 -12.35 20.24 4.02
N ASP A 163 -11.07 19.97 4.29
CA ASP A 163 -10.16 19.37 3.32
C ASP A 163 -10.20 17.85 3.46
N ALA A 164 -10.38 17.14 2.34
CA ALA A 164 -10.60 15.71 2.35
C ALA A 164 -9.79 14.97 1.27
N ILE A 165 -9.35 13.76 1.64
CA ILE A 165 -8.75 12.77 0.75
C ILE A 165 -9.58 11.48 0.85
N THR A 166 -10.14 11.03 -0.27
CA THR A 166 -10.81 9.74 -0.42
C THR A 166 -9.82 8.71 -0.93
N ILE A 167 -9.85 7.50 -0.37
CA ILE A 167 -9.11 6.34 -0.88
C ILE A 167 -10.02 5.12 -1.04
N GLY A 168 -9.74 4.29 -2.04
CA GLY A 168 -10.33 2.97 -2.23
C GLY A 168 -10.39 2.53 -3.69
N PRO A 169 -10.95 1.37 -4.04
CA PRO A 169 -11.64 0.47 -3.13
C PRO A 169 -10.69 -0.23 -2.15
N GLY A 170 -11.22 -0.61 -0.99
CA GLY A 170 -10.55 -1.47 -0.03
C GLY A 170 -10.33 -2.89 -0.51
N LEU A 171 -9.47 -3.62 0.20
CA LEU A 171 -9.19 -5.04 -0.02
C LEU A 171 -9.20 -5.81 1.31
N ARG A 172 -9.77 -7.01 1.27
CA ARG A 172 -9.87 -7.92 2.42
C ARG A 172 -9.22 -9.28 2.13
N GLY A 173 -7.97 -9.43 2.55
CA GLY A 173 -7.20 -10.67 2.43
C GLY A 173 -6.85 -11.29 3.77
N HIS A 174 -6.12 -10.55 4.61
CA HIS A 174 -5.59 -11.04 5.89
C HIS A 174 -5.64 -9.93 6.95
N ARG A 175 -5.29 -10.30 8.19
CA ARG A 175 -5.23 -9.36 9.33
C ARG A 175 -3.84 -9.20 9.94
N SER A 176 -2.84 -9.85 9.35
CA SER A 176 -1.44 -9.66 9.71
C SER A 176 -1.00 -8.26 9.28
N ILE A 177 -0.59 -7.43 10.25
CA ILE A 177 -0.06 -6.09 10.00
C ILE A 177 1.43 -6.12 10.24
N TYR A 178 2.16 -5.50 9.31
CA TYR A 178 3.57 -5.20 9.46
C TYR A 178 3.72 -3.70 9.26
N PRO A 179 3.71 -2.92 10.36
CA PRO A 179 3.70 -1.47 10.25
C PRO A 179 5.06 -0.99 9.76
N ILE A 180 5.05 -0.10 8.76
CA ILE A 180 6.25 0.62 8.36
C ILE A 180 6.43 1.81 9.32
N ALA A 181 7.68 2.13 9.64
CA ALA A 181 8.01 3.25 10.53
C ALA A 181 7.37 4.55 10.01
N GLY A 182 6.89 5.38 10.94
CA GLY A 182 6.16 6.61 10.62
C GLY A 182 5.20 6.99 11.74
N GLU A 183 4.89 8.27 11.83
CA GLU A 183 3.97 8.82 12.81
C GLU A 183 2.73 9.34 12.10
N GLY A 184 1.55 8.88 12.53
CA GLY A 184 0.29 9.23 11.89
C GLY A 184 -0.79 8.18 12.09
N PHE A 185 -1.88 8.29 11.33
CA PHE A 185 -2.99 7.34 11.30
C PHE A 185 -2.84 6.42 10.08
N ARG A 186 -2.96 5.11 10.29
CA ARG A 186 -2.71 4.11 9.24
C ARG A 186 -3.98 3.49 8.71
N VAL A 187 -4.08 3.38 7.40
CA VAL A 187 -5.11 2.59 6.74
C VAL A 187 -4.47 1.44 5.99
N TYR A 188 -5.01 0.24 6.17
CA TYR A 188 -4.54 -0.95 5.47
C TYR A 188 -5.61 -1.50 4.53
N ALA A 189 -5.23 -1.72 3.26
CA ALA A 189 -5.92 -2.63 2.35
C ALA A 189 -5.05 -3.86 2.18
N THR A 190 -5.60 -5.06 2.38
CA THR A 190 -4.80 -6.31 2.44
C THR A 190 -5.29 -7.32 1.43
N THR A 191 -4.37 -8.08 0.85
CA THR A 191 -4.66 -9.12 -0.13
C THR A 191 -3.55 -10.19 -0.11
N TRP A 192 -3.54 -11.08 -1.09
CA TRP A 192 -2.54 -12.12 -1.28
C TRP A 192 -1.92 -11.97 -2.66
N SER A 193 -0.62 -12.26 -2.80
CA SER A 193 0.03 -12.32 -4.10
C SER A 193 -0.48 -13.50 -4.95
N PRO A 194 -0.42 -13.42 -6.29
CA PRO A 194 -0.05 -12.23 -7.07
C PRO A 194 -1.12 -11.14 -6.97
N VAL A 195 -0.69 -9.88 -6.97
CA VAL A 195 -1.57 -8.70 -6.93
C VAL A 195 -1.66 -8.11 -8.32
N ASP A 196 -2.89 -7.78 -8.72
CA ASP A 196 -3.25 -6.93 -9.85
C ASP A 196 -4.47 -6.13 -9.41
N HIS A 197 -4.26 -4.88 -9.00
CA HIS A 197 -5.31 -4.09 -8.36
C HIS A 197 -5.17 -2.59 -8.65
N ALA A 198 -6.29 -1.97 -9.00
CA ALA A 198 -6.41 -0.53 -9.15
C ALA A 198 -7.15 0.09 -7.97
N MET A 199 -6.67 1.26 -7.55
CA MET A 199 -7.26 2.07 -6.49
C MET A 199 -7.19 3.54 -6.83
N GLU A 200 -8.13 4.28 -6.28
CA GLU A 200 -8.37 5.68 -6.49
C GLU A 200 -7.95 6.44 -5.24
N ILE A 201 -7.29 7.57 -5.47
CA ILE A 201 -7.03 8.60 -4.47
C ILE A 201 -7.66 9.88 -5.01
N ARG A 202 -8.64 10.44 -4.30
CA ARG A 202 -9.31 11.68 -4.70
C ARG A 202 -9.11 12.74 -3.63
N TYR A 203 -9.03 13.99 -4.02
CA TYR A 203 -9.06 15.12 -3.10
C TYR A 203 -10.23 16.04 -3.42
N HIS A 204 -10.88 16.55 -2.39
CA HIS A 204 -12.03 17.44 -2.56
C HIS A 204 -12.29 18.24 -1.29
N ARG A 205 -13.19 19.21 -1.39
CA ARG A 205 -13.77 19.86 -0.22
C ARG A 205 -14.87 18.98 0.36
N TRP A 206 -14.87 18.81 1.66
CA TRP A 206 -15.90 18.09 2.39
C TRP A 206 -17.03 19.04 2.81
N SER A 207 -18.26 18.58 2.65
CA SER A 207 -19.47 19.23 3.15
C SER A 207 -20.40 18.18 3.75
N GLU A 208 -20.86 18.39 4.99
CA GLU A 208 -21.87 17.50 5.59
C GLU A 208 -23.18 17.50 4.81
N ALA A 209 -23.51 18.60 4.13
CA ALA A 209 -24.75 18.73 3.36
C ALA A 209 -24.75 17.88 2.08
N GLU A 210 -23.56 17.61 1.52
CA GLU A 210 -23.40 16.80 0.30
C GLU A 210 -23.22 15.31 0.62
N GLY A 211 -22.99 14.97 1.90
CA GLY A 211 -22.71 13.62 2.35
C GLY A 211 -21.31 13.12 1.93
N PRO A 212 -20.85 11.97 2.46
CA PRO A 212 -19.52 11.42 2.12
C PRO A 212 -19.37 10.97 0.68
N TYR A 213 -20.46 10.72 -0.03
CA TYR A 213 -20.41 10.14 -1.36
C TYR A 213 -21.15 11.07 -2.31
N PRO A 214 -20.51 11.54 -3.40
CA PRO A 214 -21.23 12.28 -4.41
C PRO A 214 -22.41 11.42 -4.85
N SER A 215 -23.60 12.02 -4.84
CA SER A 215 -24.81 11.36 -5.31
C SER A 215 -24.54 10.82 -6.73
N PRO A 216 -24.87 9.56 -7.04
CA PRO A 216 -24.81 9.09 -8.43
C PRO A 216 -25.62 10.08 -9.27
N GLY A 217 -24.96 10.69 -10.25
CA GLY A 217 -25.37 11.94 -10.88
C GLY A 217 -26.87 12.05 -11.08
N ALA A 218 -27.45 13.16 -10.60
CA ALA A 218 -28.78 13.56 -11.04
C ALA A 218 -28.79 13.55 -12.58
N PRO A 219 -29.76 12.89 -13.24
CA PRO A 219 -29.85 12.93 -14.69
C PRO A 219 -29.93 14.40 -15.12
N ALA A 220 -29.11 14.77 -16.10
CA ALA A 220 -29.13 16.10 -16.69
C ALA A 220 -30.57 16.46 -17.03
N GLU A 221 -31.09 17.52 -16.41
CA GLU A 221 -32.38 18.08 -16.78
C GLU A 221 -32.27 18.52 -18.25
N LEU A 222 -32.91 17.74 -19.12
CA LEU A 222 -33.17 18.13 -20.50
C LEU A 222 -34.12 19.33 -20.43
N HIS A 223 -33.56 20.53 -20.57
CA HIS A 223 -34.33 21.69 -20.96
C HIS A 223 -34.95 21.41 -22.34
N HIS A 224 -36.25 21.14 -22.35
CA HIS A 224 -37.06 21.23 -23.55
C HIS A 224 -37.39 22.71 -23.77
N ASP A 225 -36.74 23.30 -24.77
CA ASP A 225 -37.27 24.46 -25.51
C ASP A 225 -38.38 24.01 -26.47
#